data_AF-A0A4Q9MKD4-F1
#
_entry.id   AF-A0A4Q9MKD4-F1
#
_cell.length_a   1.000
_cell.length_b   1.000
_cell.length_c   1.000
_cell.angle_alpha   90.00
_cell.angle_beta   90.00
_cell.angle_gamma   90.00
#
_symmetry.space_group_name_H-M   'P 1'
#
loop_
_entity.id
_entity.type
_entity.pdbx_description
1 polymer ?
#
loop_
_entity_poly.entity_id
_entity_poly.type
_entity_poly.pdbx_seq_one_letter_code
_entity_poly.pdbx_strand_id
1 'polypeptide(L)' 'VALQYEIDERELLDWFSTGCEPQGTTVPGPWPLYMYGAEAFELNDALRQRAVALVRRAKLDDAARAHQDRQPFA' A
#
# COMPACT_ATOMS: atom_id res chain seq x y z
N VAL A 1 10.88 -5.26 -0.20
CA VAL A 1 9.56 -5.25 0.47
C VAL A 1 9.33 -6.64 1.04
N ALA A 2 8.91 -6.77 2.29
CA ALA A 2 8.52 -8.08 2.84
C ALA A 2 7.03 -8.29 2.62
N LEU A 3 6.63 -9.51 2.27
CA LEU A 3 5.22 -9.90 2.21
C LEU A 3 4.80 -10.49 3.55
N GLN A 4 3.55 -10.27 3.93
CA GLN A 4 2.93 -10.82 5.13
C GLN A 4 1.55 -11.34 4.79
N TYR A 5 1.14 -12.41 5.45
CA TYR A 5 -0.23 -12.88 5.46
C TYR A 5 -0.98 -12.21 6.61
N GLU A 6 -2.22 -11.81 6.33
CA GLU A 6 -3.11 -11.27 7.35
C GLU A 6 -4.24 -12.27 7.58
N ILE A 7 -4.40 -12.64 8.85
CA ILE A 7 -5.47 -13.49 9.34
C ILE A 7 -6.54 -12.56 9.91
N ASP A 8 -7.79 -12.82 9.53
CA ASP A 8 -8.94 -12.11 10.09
C ASP A 8 -8.94 -12.23 11.62
N GLU A 9 -9.14 -11.10 12.30
CA GLU A 9 -9.10 -11.01 13.75
C GLU A 9 -10.12 -11.92 14.46
N ARG A 10 -11.21 -12.30 13.79
CA ARG A 10 -12.24 -13.21 14.33
C ARG A 10 -11.82 -14.67 14.29
N GLU A 11 -10.86 -15.00 13.44
CA GLU A 11 -10.29 -16.34 13.27
C GLU A 11 -8.93 -16.46 14.00
N LEU A 12 -8.55 -15.42 14.75
CA LEU A 12 -7.30 -15.38 15.50
C LEU A 12 -7.38 -16.32 16.70
N LEU A 13 -6.45 -17.28 16.78
CA LEU A 13 -6.35 -18.15 17.94
C LEU A 13 -5.75 -17.38 19.12
N ASP A 14 -6.23 -17.63 20.35
CA ASP A 14 -5.87 -16.89 21.59
C ASP A 14 -4.36 -16.78 21.90
N TRP A 15 -3.52 -17.56 21.24
CA TRP A 15 -2.06 -17.60 21.43
C TRP A 15 -1.28 -16.77 20.39
N PHE A 16 -1.97 -16.11 19.46
CA PHE A 16 -1.39 -15.16 18.52
C PHE A 16 -1.43 -13.74 19.08
N SER A 17 -0.29 -13.04 19.08
CA SER A 17 -0.20 -11.65 19.54
C SER A 17 -0.67 -10.64 18.49
N THR A 18 -0.65 -11.01 17.21
CA THR A 18 -1.14 -10.23 16.07
C THR A 18 -1.70 -11.17 14.99
N GLY A 19 -2.60 -10.66 14.14
CA GLY A 19 -3.07 -11.37 12.93
C GLY A 19 -2.12 -11.30 11.75
N CYS A 20 -0.89 -10.80 11.93
CA CYS A 20 0.06 -10.63 10.85
C CYS A 20 1.19 -11.66 10.96
N GLU A 21 1.28 -12.55 9.97
CA GLU A 21 2.35 -13.53 9.86
C GLU A 21 3.31 -13.18 8.70
N PRO A 22 4.59 -12.89 8.99
CA PRO A 22 5.59 -12.67 7.96
C PRO A 22 5.74 -13.88 7.04
N GLN A 23 5.84 -13.66 5.73
CA GLN A 23 5.95 -14.75 4.77
C GLN A 23 7.20 -15.61 5.03
N GLY A 24 6.98 -16.92 5.07
CA GLY A 24 8.02 -17.91 5.40
C GLY A 24 8.21 -18.16 6.90
N THR A 25 7.39 -17.55 7.74
CA THR A 25 7.34 -17.85 9.18
C THR A 25 6.00 -18.51 9.52
N THR A 26 5.92 -19.13 10.70
CA THR A 26 4.70 -19.79 11.21
C THR A 26 4.28 -19.24 12.57
N VAL A 27 4.88 -18.11 12.98
CA VAL A 27 4.59 -17.42 14.24
C VAL A 27 4.73 -15.91 14.03
N PRO A 28 3.99 -15.07 14.75
CA PRO A 28 4.08 -13.61 14.64
C PRO A 28 5.36 -13.07 15.27
N GLY A 29 5.95 -12.04 14.65
CA GLY A 29 7.09 -11.30 15.21
C GLY A 29 8.51 -11.65 14.72
N PRO A 30 8.82 -12.79 14.07
CA PRO A 30 10.13 -12.99 13.45
C PRO A 30 10.31 -12.13 12.21
N TRP A 31 11.57 -11.97 11.81
CA TRP A 31 11.89 -11.39 10.51
C TRP A 31 11.45 -12.36 9.38
N PRO A 32 10.83 -11.86 8.29
CA PRO A 32 10.40 -12.71 7.17
C PRO A 32 11.58 -13.48 6.57
N LEU A 33 11.39 -14.79 6.35
CA LEU A 33 12.40 -15.64 5.71
C LEU A 33 12.44 -15.43 4.20
N TYR A 34 11.33 -14.97 3.61
CA TYR A 34 11.26 -14.62 2.19
C TYR A 34 11.07 -13.12 2.04
N MET A 35 12.10 -12.48 1.49
CA MET A 35 11.99 -11.11 0.99
C MET A 35 11.71 -11.19 -0.50
N TYR A 36 10.50 -10.86 -0.90
CA TYR A 36 10.25 -10.61 -2.31
C TYR A 36 10.96 -9.29 -2.64
N GLY A 37 12.05 -9.38 -3.40
CA GLY A 37 12.72 -8.22 -3.97
C GLY A 37 11.80 -7.54 -4.97
N ALA A 38 10.75 -6.87 -4.50
CA ALA A 38 10.00 -5.95 -5.32
C ALA A 38 10.99 -4.85 -5.71
N GLU A 39 11.46 -4.90 -6.94
CA GLU A 39 12.13 -3.80 -7.58
C GLU A 39 11.14 -2.63 -7.55
N ALA A 40 11.34 -1.74 -6.59
CA ALA A 40 10.64 -0.46 -6.58
C ALA A 40 11.20 0.33 -7.76
N PHE A 41 10.55 0.23 -8.91
CA PHE A 41 10.86 1.09 -10.05
C PHE A 41 10.42 2.51 -9.71
N GLU A 42 11.38 3.33 -9.32
CA GLU A 42 11.13 4.75 -9.15
C GLU A 42 10.99 5.38 -10.55
N LEU A 43 9.90 6.11 -10.77
CA LEU A 43 9.78 6.94 -11.97
C LEU A 43 10.97 7.90 -12.02
N ASN A 44 11.60 8.00 -13.19
CA ASN A 44 12.74 8.89 -13.43
C ASN A 44 12.49 10.28 -12.81
N ASP A 45 13.47 10.77 -12.03
CA ASP A 45 13.34 12.02 -11.28
C ASP A 45 13.00 13.22 -12.18
N ALA A 46 13.60 13.31 -13.37
CA ALA A 46 13.27 14.37 -14.32
C ALA A 46 11.82 14.30 -14.83
N LEU A 47 11.28 13.09 -15.03
CA LEU A 47 9.87 12.90 -15.38
C LEU A 47 8.95 13.30 -14.22
N ARG A 48 9.30 12.93 -12.98
CA ARG A 48 8.55 13.33 -11.78
C ARG A 48 8.55 14.85 -11.61
N GLN A 49 9.70 15.49 -11.72
CA GLN A 49 9.82 16.95 -11.63
C GLN A 49 8.99 17.64 -12.72
N ARG A 50 9.00 17.10 -13.95
CA ARG A 50 8.19 17.61 -15.04
C ARG A 50 6.69 17.48 -14.76
N ALA A 51 6.23 16.35 -14.24
CA ALA A 51 4.83 16.17 -13.84
C ALA A 51 4.43 17.17 -12.74
N VAL A 52 5.26 17.35 -11.71
CA VAL A 52 5.03 18.36 -10.65
C VAL A 52 4.95 19.77 -11.23
N ALA A 53 5.84 20.13 -12.15
CA ALA A 53 5.83 21.46 -12.79
C ALA A 53 4.56 21.71 -13.60
N LEU A 54 4.01 20.68 -14.26
CA LEU A 54 2.74 20.76 -14.98
C LEU A 54 1.56 20.93 -14.01
N VAL A 55 1.48 20.08 -12.99
CA VAL A 55 0.36 20.09 -12.02
C VAL A 55 0.34 21.38 -11.19
N ARG A 56 1.49 21.98 -10.87
CA ARG A 56 1.56 23.28 -10.17
C ARG A 56 0.83 24.42 -10.88
N ARG A 57 0.60 24.30 -12.19
CA ARG A 57 -0.12 25.30 -13.00
C ARG A 57 -1.58 24.90 -13.27
N ALA A 58 -1.97 23.69 -12.91
CA ALA A 58 -3.33 23.21 -13.11
C ALA A 58 -4.26 23.81 -12.04
N LYS A 59 -5.44 24.24 -12.46
CA LYS A 59 -6.54 24.54 -11.54
C LYS A 59 -7.40 23.28 -11.46
N LEU A 60 -7.49 22.70 -10.27
CA LEU A 60 -8.41 21.61 -10.00
C LEU A 60 -9.84 22.15 -10.10
N ASP A 61 -10.62 21.58 -11.01
CA ASP A 61 -12.06 21.81 -11.11
C ASP A 61 -12.75 20.64 -10.40
N ASP A 62 -13.38 20.91 -9.26
CA ASP A 62 -14.12 19.90 -8.50
C ASP A 62 -15.53 19.74 -9.11
N ALA A 63 -15.55 19.23 -10.33
CA ALA A 63 -16.77 19.06 -11.09
C ALA A 63 -17.67 17.98 -10.47
N ALA A 64 -18.98 18.04 -10.75
CA ALA A 64 -19.95 17.05 -10.31
C ALA A 64 -19.54 15.59 -10.62
N ARG A 65 -18.80 15.37 -11.72
CA ARG A 65 -18.25 14.05 -12.08
C ARG A 65 -17.17 13.58 -11.11
N ALA A 66 -16.28 14.46 -10.66
CA ALA A 66 -15.25 14.13 -9.69
C ALA A 66 -15.85 13.71 -8.33
N HIS A 67 -17.01 14.27 -7.96
CA HIS A 67 -17.77 13.82 -6.79
C HIS A 67 -18.36 12.41 -6.97
N GLN A 68 -18.90 12.09 -8.16
CA GLN A 68 -19.45 10.76 -8.45
C GLN A 68 -18.37 9.67 -8.36
N ASP A 69 -17.16 9.94 -8.86
CA ASP A 69 -16.05 8.98 -8.84
C ASP A 69 -15.52 8.71 -7.42
N ARG A 70 -15.74 9.63 -6.45
CA ARG A 70 -15.32 9.47 -5.04
C ARG A 70 -16.36 8.78 -4.15
N GLN A 71 -17.63 8.69 -4.57
CA GLN A 71 -18.69 8.08 -3.77
C GLN A 71 -18.46 6.63 -3.32
N PRO A 72 -17.80 5.73 -4.09
CA PRO A 72 -17.59 4.36 -3.63
C PRO A 72 -16.46 4.23 -2.58
N PHE A 73 -15.78 5.32 -2.22
CA PHE A 73 -14.66 5.33 -1.27
C PHE A 73 -14.94 6.17 0.00
N ALA A 74 -16.18 6.60 0.21
CA ALA A 74 -16.64 7.35 1.39
C ALA A 74 -17.48 6.45 2.31
#